data_AF-A0A5S3YN15-F1
#
_entry.id   AF-A0A5S3YN15-F1
#
_cell.length_a   1.000
_cell.length_b   1.000
_cell.length_c   1.000
_cell.angle_alpha   90.00
_cell.angle_beta   90.00
_cell.angle_gamma   90.00
#
_symmetry.space_group_name_H-M   'P 1'
#
loop_
_entity.id
_entity.type
_entity.pdbx_description
1 polymer ?
#
loop_
_entity_poly.entity_id
_entity_poly.type
_entity_poly.pdbx_seq_one_letter_code
_entity_poly.pdbx_strand_id
1 'polypeptide(L)' 'SKLFTVDSNYFKLRAKAEFDERLFTMTSIIQINQGQATILARKFGGVQ' A
#
# COMPACT_ATOMS: atom_id res chain seq x y z
N SER A 1 -10.51 25.39 9.95
CA SER A 1 -10.41 23.96 9.63
C SER A 1 -8.97 23.50 9.84
N LYS A 2 -8.74 22.29 10.35
CA LYS A 2 -7.38 21.75 10.56
C LYS A 2 -7.00 20.96 9.31
N LEU A 3 -6.29 21.61 8.38
CA LEU A 3 -5.94 21.04 7.07
C LEU A 3 -4.62 20.26 7.07
N PHE A 4 -3.80 20.43 8.11
CA PHE A 4 -2.48 19.84 8.21
C PHE A 4 -2.35 19.03 9.50
N THR A 5 -1.62 17.93 9.41
CA THR A 5 -1.29 17.03 10.52
C THR A 5 0.12 16.52 10.33
N VAL A 6 0.80 16.24 11.44
CA VAL A 6 2.11 15.54 11.45
C VAL A 6 1.93 14.03 11.54
N ASP A 7 0.81 13.58 12.09
CA ASP A 7 0.49 12.17 12.26
C ASP A 7 -0.26 11.64 11.02
N SER A 8 0.06 10.41 10.62
CA SER A 8 -0.66 9.70 9.57
C SER A 8 -1.10 8.32 10.04
N ASN A 9 -2.36 8.01 9.80
CA ASN A 9 -2.91 6.65 9.90
C ASN A 9 -3.00 5.97 8.53
N TYR A 10 -2.51 6.61 7.46
CA TYR A 10 -2.61 6.11 6.09
C TYR A 10 -1.22 5.98 5.46
N PHE A 11 -0.97 4.83 4.84
CA PHE A 11 0.32 4.47 4.29
C PHE A 11 0.16 3.87 2.88
N LYS A 12 1.17 4.07 2.04
CA LYS A 12 1.25 3.47 0.72
C LYS A 12 2.34 2.39 0.72
N LEU A 13 1.94 1.14 0.63
CA LEU A 13 2.86 0.01 0.47
C LEU A 13 3.10 -0.27 -1.01
N ARG A 14 4.37 -0.39 -1.41
CA ARG A 14 4.78 -0.84 -2.75
C ARG A 14 5.57 -2.12 -2.62
N ALA A 15 4.99 -3.22 -3.07
CA ALA A 15 5.62 -4.54 -3.08
C ALA A 15 6.06 -4.90 -4.51
N LYS A 16 7.20 -5.58 -4.60
CA LYS A 16 7.72 -6.20 -5.82
C LYS A 16 8.03 -7.67 -5.50
N ALA A 17 7.69 -8.57 -6.40
CA ALA A 17 8.00 -9.98 -6.28
C ALA A 17 8.41 -10.52 -7.65
N GLU A 18 9.38 -11.43 -7.65
CA GLU A 18 9.80 -12.16 -8.84
C GLU A 18 9.32 -13.60 -8.71
N PHE A 19 8.68 -14.11 -9.76
CA PHE A 19 8.23 -15.50 -9.81
C PHE A 19 8.24 -15.97 -11.27
N ASP A 20 8.95 -17.07 -11.52
CA ASP A 20 9.08 -17.66 -12.87
C ASP A 20 9.52 -16.63 -13.92
N GLU A 21 10.62 -15.92 -13.62
CA GLU A 21 11.20 -14.83 -14.43
C GLU A 21 10.27 -13.62 -14.68
N ARG A 22 9.09 -13.59 -14.07
CA ARG A 22 8.13 -12.48 -14.18
C ARG A 22 8.19 -11.57 -12.97
N LEU A 23 8.15 -10.26 -13.23
CA LEU A 23 8.09 -9.24 -12.19
C LEU A 23 6.65 -8.84 -11.91
N PHE A 24 6.23 -9.04 -10.66
CA PHE A 24 4.94 -8.59 -10.15
C PHE A 24 5.12 -7.34 -9.31
N THR A 25 4.23 -6.37 -9.51
CA THR A 25 4.19 -5.18 -8.67
C THR A 25 2.81 -4.98 -8.08
N MET A 26 2.76 -4.59 -6.81
CA MET A 26 1.51 -4.27 -6.12
C MET A 26 1.67 -2.98 -5.34
N THR A 27 0.73 -2.06 -5.50
CA THR A 27 0.58 -0.88 -4.64
C THR A 27 -0.67 -1.04 -3.80
N SER A 28 -0.55 -0.89 -2.48
CA SER A 28 -1.67 -0.93 -1.55
C SER A 28 -1.78 0.38 -0.76
N ILE A 29 -3.01 0.80 -0.47
CA ILE A 29 -3.30 1.82 0.53
C ILE A 29 -3.68 1.10 1.82
N ILE A 30 -2.95 1.39 2.89
CA ILE A 30 -3.10 0.77 4.21
C ILE A 30 -3.59 1.84 5.18
N GLN A 31 -4.55 1.47 6.02
CA GLN A 31 -4.91 2.22 7.21
C GLN A 31 -4.43 1.48 8.45
N ILE A 32 -3.79 2.19 9.38
CA ILE A 32 -3.49 1.69 10.72
C ILE A 32 -4.50 2.30 11.70
N ASN A 33 -5.22 1.44 12.42
CA ASN A 33 -6.15 1.86 13.46
C ASN A 33 -6.01 0.91 14.65
N GLN A 34 -5.78 1.45 15.86
CA GLN A 34 -5.64 0.67 17.10
C GLN A 34 -4.64 -0.50 16.98
N GLY A 35 -3.50 -0.25 16.33
CA GLY A 35 -2.45 -1.26 16.12
C GLY A 35 -2.77 -2.31 15.05
N GLN A 36 -3.94 -2.24 14.40
CA GLN A 36 -4.33 -3.13 13.32
C GLN A 36 -4.15 -2.46 11.97
N ALA A 37 -3.51 -3.16 11.03
CA ALA A 37 -3.36 -2.72 9.65
C ALA A 37 -4.48 -3.32 8.78
N THR A 38 -5.19 -2.46 8.06
CA THR A 38 -6.24 -2.84 7.09
C THR A 38 -5.87 -2.35 5.70
N ILE A 39 -6.03 -3.21 4.68
CA ILE A 39 -5.85 -2.83 3.28
C ILE A 39 -7.15 -2.20 2.78
N LEU A 40 -7.11 -0.93 2.40
CA LEU A 40 -8.27 -0.20 1.85
C LEU A 40 -8.42 -0.37 0.35
N ALA A 41 -7.29 -0.40 -0.37
CA ALA A 41 -7.28 -0.52 -1.82
C ALA A 41 -5.99 -1.20 -2.29
N ARG A 42 -6.07 -1.90 -3.42
CA ARG A 42 -4.94 -2.55 -4.09
C ARG A 42 -4.98 -2.24 -5.59
N LYS A 43 -3.80 -1.97 -6.15
CA LYS A 43 -3.55 -1.92 -7.58
C LYS A 43 -2.40 -2.87 -7.90
N PHE A 44 -2.68 -3.86 -8.75
CA PHE A 44 -1.65 -4.68 -9.36
C PHE A 44 -1.10 -3.95 -10.58
N GLY A 45 0.23 -3.91 -10.73
CA GLY A 45 0.85 -3.51 -11.98
C GLY A 45 0.71 -4.60 -13.04
N GLY A 46 1.05 -4.27 -14.28
CA GLY A 46 1.08 -5.24 -15.36
C GLY A 46 2.17 -6.28 -15.15
N VAL A 47 1.92 -7.50 -15.66
CA VAL A 47 2.95 -8.51 -15.88
C VAL A 47 3.81 -7.97 -17.02
N GLN A 48 5.09 -7.71 -16.76
CA GLN A 48 6.10 -7.59 -17.82
C GLN A 48 6.77 -8.94 -18.00
#